data_AF-A0A9R1UST3-F1
#
_entry.id   AF-A0A9R1UST3-F1
#
_cell.length_a   1.000
_cell.length_b   1.000
_cell.length_c   1.000
_cell.angle_alpha   90.00
_cell.angle_beta   90.00
_cell.angle_gamma   90.00
#
_symmetry.space_group_name_H-M   'P 1'
#
loop_
_entity.id
_entity.type
_entity.pdbx_description
1 polymer ?
#
loop_
_entity_poly.entity_id
_entity_poly.type
_entity_poly.pdbx_seq_one_letter_code
_entity_poly.pdbx_strand_id
1 'polypeptide(L)'
;MSSNREWMYTLRAKNGIFNPVFRQHVNYFLDFAYTNATNIKRKIIKGLEVFQIRCPCSKCKNRFFKERELVEFDIYKSGFMDNYFVWYAHGESLPTHDVGQCSNPLSSQRVRQRIDSEMAQDINDDLGEYTRYEQMVMESMHHNIDTYYQQGPQDPNQSAEKFYTMLRLANEPLWDGIPGGEKVPTNFYETKKMLKPLELPSERIHVCINHCMIFNGKNYDMERCRVQELEEAHAELARQNGEMAKRQAQMEKQMAEMVEFMRRYDTNNCPNNPSNPSNAP
;
A
#
# COMPACT_ATOMS: atom_id res chain seq x y z
N MET A 1 -24.33 9.31 7.45
CA MET A 1 -24.39 7.83 7.53
C MET A 1 -23.61 7.40 8.75
N SER A 2 -24.14 6.45 9.53
CA SER A 2 -23.62 6.06 10.85
C SER A 2 -22.10 5.85 10.85
N SER A 3 -21.41 6.44 11.82
CA SER A 3 -19.98 6.26 12.10
C SER A 3 -19.59 4.81 12.43
N ASN A 4 -20.58 3.90 12.51
CA ASN A 4 -20.35 2.49 12.77
C ASN A 4 -19.80 1.78 11.51
N ARG A 5 -18.51 1.45 11.57
CA ARG A 5 -17.71 0.76 10.54
C ARG A 5 -17.76 -0.77 10.64
N GLU A 6 -18.55 -1.33 11.57
CA GLU A 6 -18.69 -2.79 11.73
C GLU A 6 -19.10 -3.50 10.45
N TRP A 7 -19.84 -2.80 9.57
CA TRP A 7 -20.28 -3.36 8.29
C TRP A 7 -19.13 -3.90 7.44
N MET A 8 -17.91 -3.34 7.57
CA MET A 8 -16.72 -3.77 6.83
C MET A 8 -16.35 -5.23 7.11
N TYR A 9 -16.77 -5.76 8.26
CA TYR A 9 -16.50 -7.13 8.70
C TYR A 9 -17.76 -8.01 8.72
N THR A 10 -18.89 -7.52 8.20
CA THR A 10 -20.16 -8.28 8.10
C THR A 10 -20.48 -8.72 6.66
N LEU A 11 -19.50 -9.30 5.96
CA LEU A 11 -19.65 -9.77 4.58
C LEU A 11 -20.80 -10.77 4.42
N ARG A 12 -20.98 -11.64 5.41
CA ARG A 12 -22.08 -12.61 5.49
C ARG A 12 -22.97 -12.26 6.67
N ALA A 13 -24.28 -12.40 6.48
CA ALA A 13 -25.25 -12.34 7.56
C ALA A 13 -25.11 -13.57 8.47
N LYS A 14 -25.73 -13.54 9.65
CA LYS A 14 -25.68 -14.62 10.65
C LYS A 14 -26.12 -16.00 10.11
N ASN A 15 -26.88 -16.01 9.03
CA ASN A 15 -27.34 -17.21 8.32
C ASN A 15 -26.40 -17.68 7.19
N GLY A 16 -25.20 -17.09 7.05
CA GLY A 16 -24.20 -17.43 6.04
C GLY A 16 -24.45 -16.83 4.65
N ILE A 17 -25.60 -16.18 4.45
CA ILE A 17 -25.98 -15.53 3.19
C ILE A 17 -25.20 -14.23 3.02
N PHE A 18 -24.86 -13.90 1.77
CA PHE A 18 -24.21 -12.64 1.43
C PHE A 18 -25.05 -11.45 1.89
N ASN A 19 -24.44 -10.51 2.61
CA ASN A 19 -25.15 -9.35 3.13
C ASN A 19 -25.38 -8.32 1.98
N PRO A 20 -26.63 -8.05 1.57
CA PRO A 20 -26.91 -7.14 0.46
C PRO A 20 -26.51 -5.69 0.78
N VAL A 21 -26.49 -5.31 2.07
CA VAL A 21 -26.09 -3.98 2.54
C VAL A 21 -24.57 -3.79 2.43
N PHE A 22 -23.80 -4.88 2.47
CA PHE A 22 -22.35 -4.84 2.31
C PHE A 22 -21.93 -4.21 0.97
N ARG A 23 -22.62 -4.55 -0.13
CA ARG A 23 -22.37 -3.97 -1.45
C ARG A 23 -22.53 -2.45 -1.46
N GLN A 24 -23.60 -1.94 -0.84
CA GLN A 24 -23.85 -0.49 -0.81
C GLN A 24 -22.74 0.24 -0.06
N HIS A 25 -22.28 -0.33 1.05
CA HIS A 25 -21.21 0.27 1.82
C HIS A 25 -19.82 0.14 1.19
N VAL A 26 -19.54 -0.95 0.48
CA VAL A 26 -18.31 -1.07 -0.33
C VAL A 26 -18.28 0.00 -1.41
N ASN A 27 -19.40 0.25 -2.09
CA ASN A 27 -19.50 1.35 -3.06
C ASN A 27 -19.26 2.71 -2.40
N TYR A 28 -19.85 2.95 -1.22
CA TYR A 28 -19.59 4.17 -0.45
C TYR A 28 -18.10 4.36 -0.12
N PHE A 29 -17.41 3.30 0.29
CA PHE A 29 -15.96 3.33 0.50
C PHE A 29 -15.21 3.68 -0.80
N LEU A 30 -15.55 3.05 -1.93
CA LEU A 30 -14.90 3.30 -3.21
C LEU A 30 -15.13 4.75 -3.68
N ASP A 31 -16.34 5.28 -3.52
CA ASP A 31 -16.64 6.67 -3.86
C ASP A 31 -15.82 7.64 -3.02
N PHE A 32 -15.72 7.39 -1.71
CA PHE A 32 -14.86 8.18 -0.83
C PHE A 32 -13.39 8.14 -1.29
N ALA A 33 -12.87 6.94 -1.52
CA ALA A 33 -11.48 6.71 -1.92
C ALA A 33 -11.09 7.39 -3.23
N TYR A 34 -12.01 7.41 -4.20
CA TYR A 34 -11.81 8.04 -5.51
C TYR A 34 -12.17 9.54 -5.53
N THR A 35 -12.83 10.06 -4.50
CA THR A 35 -13.02 11.51 -4.34
C THR A 35 -11.76 12.17 -3.79
N ASN A 36 -10.95 11.44 -3.01
CA ASN A 36 -9.73 11.99 -2.43
C ASN A 36 -8.52 11.83 -3.36
N ALA A 37 -8.26 12.87 -4.16
CA ALA A 37 -7.23 12.90 -5.20
C ALA A 37 -5.81 12.53 -4.72
N THR A 38 -5.50 12.71 -3.43
CA THR A 38 -4.18 12.40 -2.87
C THR A 38 -3.85 10.90 -2.86
N ASN A 39 -4.85 10.02 -2.98
CA ASN A 39 -4.67 8.57 -2.90
C ASN A 39 -4.78 7.87 -4.26
N ILE A 40 -4.94 8.65 -5.33
CA ILE A 40 -5.18 8.14 -6.68
C ILE A 40 -3.88 8.17 -7.49
N LYS A 41 -3.47 7.00 -7.98
CA LYS A 41 -2.37 6.84 -8.93
C LYS A 41 -2.92 6.80 -10.35
N ARG A 42 -2.48 7.75 -11.17
CA ARG A 42 -2.75 7.82 -12.61
C ARG A 42 -1.87 6.83 -13.38
N LYS A 43 -2.45 6.08 -14.33
CA LYS A 43 -1.72 5.19 -15.24
C LYS A 43 -2.38 5.20 -16.62
N ILE A 44 -1.59 5.03 -17.68
CA ILE A 44 -2.10 4.84 -19.05
C ILE A 44 -1.99 3.36 -19.41
N ILE A 45 -3.10 2.73 -19.78
CA ILE A 45 -3.16 1.34 -20.23
C ILE A 45 -3.88 1.30 -21.58
N LYS A 46 -3.22 0.79 -22.63
CA LYS A 46 -3.77 0.72 -23.99
C LYS A 46 -4.30 2.06 -24.52
N GLY A 47 -3.65 3.17 -24.14
CA GLY A 47 -4.05 4.53 -24.52
C GLY A 47 -5.21 5.11 -23.72
N LEU A 48 -5.78 4.36 -22.77
CA LEU A 48 -6.82 4.84 -21.86
C LEU A 48 -6.20 5.25 -20.52
N GLU A 49 -6.62 6.41 -20.01
CA GLU A 49 -6.27 6.83 -18.66
C GLU A 49 -7.09 6.04 -17.64
N VAL A 50 -6.40 5.37 -16.72
CA VAL A 50 -7.00 4.62 -15.63
C VAL A 50 -6.49 5.13 -14.28
N PHE A 51 -7.38 5.10 -13.29
CA PHE A 51 -7.13 5.57 -11.93
C PHE A 51 -7.09 4.40 -10.97
N GLN A 52 -5.99 4.30 -10.21
CA GLN A 52 -5.77 3.21 -9.28
C GLN A 52 -5.70 3.73 -7.84
N ILE A 53 -6.30 3.01 -6.90
CA ILE A 53 -6.19 3.28 -5.46
C ILE A 53 -5.48 2.11 -4.76
N ARG A 54 -5.03 2.32 -3.52
CA ARG A 54 -4.51 1.22 -2.70
C ARG A 54 -5.63 0.21 -2.44
N CYS A 55 -5.33 -1.08 -2.53
CA CYS A 55 -6.34 -2.12 -2.27
C CYS A 55 -6.34 -2.51 -0.78
N PRO A 56 -7.42 -2.26 -0.02
CA PRO A 56 -7.49 -2.53 1.41
C PRO A 56 -7.92 -3.97 1.74
N CYS A 57 -7.97 -4.87 0.75
CA CYS A 57 -8.39 -6.25 1.01
C CYS A 57 -7.38 -6.99 1.91
N SER A 58 -7.83 -8.05 2.57
CA SER A 58 -7.01 -8.86 3.49
C SER A 58 -5.70 -9.40 2.90
N LYS A 59 -5.62 -9.57 1.57
CA LYS A 59 -4.41 -10.02 0.85
C LYS A 59 -3.47 -8.87 0.51
N CYS A 60 -4.02 -7.78 -0.02
CA CYS A 60 -3.25 -6.64 -0.49
C CYS A 60 -2.74 -5.77 0.66
N LYS A 61 -3.56 -5.55 1.69
CA LYS A 61 -3.25 -4.74 2.88
C LYS A 61 -2.68 -3.36 2.54
N ASN A 62 -3.33 -2.64 1.63
CA ASN A 62 -2.93 -1.32 1.12
C ASN A 62 -1.56 -1.24 0.40
N ARG A 63 -0.93 -2.37 0.08
CA ARG A 63 0.40 -2.39 -0.57
C ARG A 63 0.37 -2.22 -2.08
N PHE A 64 -0.72 -2.60 -2.73
CA PHE A 64 -0.85 -2.61 -4.19
C PHE A 64 -1.87 -1.60 -4.67
N PHE A 65 -1.56 -0.92 -5.78
CA PHE A 65 -2.48 -0.06 -6.50
C PHE A 65 -3.26 -0.87 -7.53
N LYS A 66 -4.59 -0.74 -7.52
CA LYS A 66 -5.49 -1.46 -8.42
C LYS A 66 -6.62 -0.55 -8.89
N GLU A 67 -7.19 -0.90 -10.04
CA GLU A 67 -8.38 -0.26 -10.61
C GLU A 67 -9.61 -0.55 -9.77
N ARG A 68 -10.64 0.29 -9.89
CA ARG A 68 -11.82 0.30 -9.01
C ARG A 68 -12.49 -1.07 -8.97
N GLU A 69 -12.68 -1.66 -10.15
CA GLU A 69 -13.34 -2.94 -10.35
C GLU A 69 -12.55 -4.09 -9.71
N LEU A 70 -11.21 -4.00 -9.78
CA LEU A 70 -10.34 -5.00 -9.16
C LEU A 70 -10.32 -4.89 -7.64
N VAL A 71 -10.35 -3.66 -7.11
CA VAL A 71 -10.45 -3.43 -5.66
C VAL A 71 -11.79 -3.94 -5.13
N GLU A 72 -12.89 -3.61 -5.81
CA GLU A 72 -14.23 -4.08 -5.46
C GLU A 72 -14.28 -5.62 -5.43
N PHE A 73 -13.81 -6.26 -6.50
CA PHE A 73 -13.77 -7.72 -6.60
C PHE A 73 -12.97 -8.36 -5.46
N ASP A 74 -11.79 -7.81 -5.15
CA ASP A 74 -10.93 -8.33 -4.08
C ASP A 74 -11.55 -8.20 -2.69
N ILE A 75 -12.28 -7.11 -2.44
CA ILE A 75 -13.03 -6.89 -1.20
C ILE A 75 -14.17 -7.90 -1.07
N TYR A 76 -14.94 -8.16 -2.13
CA TYR A 76 -15.98 -9.21 -2.07
C TYR A 76 -15.41 -10.61 -1.87
N LYS A 77 -14.26 -10.89 -2.48
CA LYS A 77 -13.63 -12.21 -2.41
C LYS A 77 -12.95 -12.47 -1.07
N SER A 78 -12.30 -11.46 -0.50
CA SER A 78 -11.36 -11.65 0.61
C SER A 78 -11.65 -10.78 1.84
N GLY A 79 -12.64 -9.89 1.77
CA GLY A 79 -12.93 -8.90 2.82
C GLY A 79 -11.85 -7.81 2.93
N PHE A 80 -12.12 -6.83 3.80
CA PHE A 80 -11.13 -5.85 4.22
C PHE A 80 -10.04 -6.48 5.09
N MET A 81 -8.87 -5.84 5.16
CA MET A 81 -7.84 -6.20 6.13
C MET A 81 -8.31 -5.91 7.55
N ASP A 82 -7.87 -6.73 8.51
CA ASP A 82 -8.30 -6.63 9.91
C ASP A 82 -7.98 -5.25 10.51
N ASN A 83 -8.86 -4.76 11.38
CA ASN A 83 -8.73 -3.50 12.12
C ASN A 83 -8.56 -2.23 11.28
N TYR A 84 -8.89 -2.28 9.99
CA TYR A 84 -8.93 -1.13 9.09
C TYR A 84 -10.24 -0.32 9.19
N PHE A 85 -10.58 0.10 10.41
CA PHE A 85 -11.79 0.89 10.66
C PHE A 85 -11.65 2.36 10.28
N VAL A 86 -10.44 2.85 10.05
CA VAL A 86 -10.13 4.21 9.59
C VAL A 86 -9.48 4.10 8.22
N TRP A 87 -10.00 4.83 7.24
CA TRP A 87 -9.53 4.81 5.87
C TRP A 87 -8.34 5.74 5.67
N TYR A 88 -7.35 5.66 6.57
CA TYR A 88 -6.19 6.53 6.60
C TYR A 88 -5.42 6.50 5.28
N ALA A 89 -5.35 5.33 4.63
CA ALA A 89 -4.67 5.16 3.34
C ALA A 89 -5.49 5.71 2.15
N HIS A 90 -6.71 6.19 2.42
CA HIS A 90 -7.63 6.77 1.44
C HIS A 90 -8.09 8.17 1.89
N GLY A 91 -7.37 8.76 2.85
CA GLY A 91 -7.47 10.17 3.21
C GLY A 91 -8.62 10.51 4.17
N GLU A 92 -9.10 9.52 4.93
CA GLU A 92 -9.87 9.82 6.13
C GLU A 92 -8.92 10.18 7.27
N SER A 93 -9.12 11.37 7.84
CA SER A 93 -8.53 11.76 9.11
C SER A 93 -9.43 11.34 10.27
N LEU A 94 -8.82 10.95 11.39
CA LEU A 94 -9.56 10.81 12.65
C LEU A 94 -10.14 12.18 13.05
N PRO A 95 -11.33 12.23 13.68
CA PRO A 95 -11.73 13.39 14.43
C PRO A 95 -10.62 13.65 15.46
N THR A 96 -9.94 14.78 15.33
CA THR A 96 -9.07 15.29 16.38
C THR A 96 -9.97 15.58 17.58
N HIS A 97 -10.07 14.64 18.53
CA HIS A 97 -10.11 15.10 19.91
C HIS A 97 -8.77 15.78 20.10
N ASP A 98 -8.76 17.11 20.22
CA ASP A 98 -7.57 17.97 20.17
C ASP A 98 -6.38 17.32 20.89
N VAL A 99 -5.56 16.63 20.10
CA VAL A 99 -4.20 16.31 20.49
C VAL A 99 -3.47 17.55 20.03
N GLY A 100 -3.17 18.41 21.00
CA GLY A 100 -2.71 19.79 20.82
C GLY A 100 -1.89 19.98 19.55
N GLN A 101 -2.34 20.96 18.76
CA GLN A 101 -1.68 21.48 17.58
C GLN A 101 -0.20 21.76 17.87
N CYS A 102 0.67 20.79 17.61
CA CYS A 102 2.09 21.02 17.44
C CYS A 102 2.35 21.26 15.95
N SER A 103 1.79 22.34 15.39
CA SER A 103 2.19 22.98 14.11
C SER A 103 1.16 24.04 13.74
N ASN A 104 1.42 25.30 14.08
CA ASN A 104 0.80 26.42 13.37
C ASN A 104 1.55 26.63 12.05
N PRO A 105 0.91 26.54 10.87
CA PRO A 105 1.44 27.18 9.68
C PRO A 105 1.14 28.68 9.79
N LEU A 106 2.18 29.51 9.89
CA LEU A 106 2.03 30.96 9.73
C LEU A 106 1.51 31.25 8.31
N SER A 107 0.23 31.56 8.19
CA SER A 107 -0.33 32.24 7.02
C SER A 107 -0.17 33.74 7.25
N SER A 108 0.83 34.30 6.58
CA SER A 108 0.98 35.73 6.32
C SER A 108 -0.35 36.35 5.86
N GLN A 109 -0.69 37.50 6.45
CA GLN A 109 -1.34 38.66 5.82
C GLN A 109 -2.44 39.26 6.71
N ARG A 110 -2.05 40.23 7.56
CA ARG A 110 -2.76 41.52 7.79
C ARG A 110 -1.99 42.38 8.80
N VAL A 111 -1.14 43.26 8.26
CA VAL A 111 -0.71 44.49 8.94
C VAL A 111 -1.89 45.46 8.94
N ARG A 112 -2.32 45.92 10.11
CA ARG A 112 -2.62 47.34 10.41
C ARG A 112 -3.03 47.51 11.88
N GLN A 113 -2.08 48.06 12.64
CA GLN A 113 -2.23 49.16 13.61
C GLN A 113 -3.64 49.44 14.14
N ARG A 114 -3.80 49.31 15.47
CA ARG A 114 -4.22 50.42 16.33
C ARG A 114 -3.92 50.10 17.79
N ILE A 115 -3.00 50.86 18.37
CA ILE A 115 -2.93 51.10 19.82
C ILE A 115 -3.81 52.35 20.04
N ASP A 116 -4.70 52.30 21.03
CA ASP A 116 -4.87 53.31 22.10
C ASP A 116 -6.28 53.28 22.71
N SER A 117 -6.31 52.94 24.01
CA SER A 117 -7.09 53.52 25.12
C SER A 117 -8.64 53.57 25.10
N GLU A 118 -9.25 52.94 26.13
CA GLU A 118 -10.22 53.52 27.10
C GLU A 118 -11.33 52.55 27.58
N MET A 119 -11.48 52.51 28.91
CA MET A 119 -12.63 52.12 29.75
C MET A 119 -13.48 50.87 29.46
N ALA A 120 -13.32 49.92 30.39
CA ALA A 120 -14.34 49.11 31.07
C ALA A 120 -15.80 49.20 30.57
N GLN A 121 -16.33 48.05 30.16
CA GLN A 121 -17.43 47.31 30.80
C GLN A 121 -18.06 46.40 29.75
N ASP A 122 -17.79 45.10 29.82
CA ASP A 122 -18.90 44.16 29.74
C ASP A 122 -18.55 42.82 30.39
N ILE A 123 -19.44 42.43 31.28
CA ILE A 123 -19.46 41.16 31.99
C ILE A 123 -20.09 40.16 31.02
N ASN A 124 -19.43 39.05 30.75
CA ASN A 124 -20.07 37.75 30.59
C ASN A 124 -19.03 36.64 30.77
N ASP A 125 -18.98 36.15 32.02
CA ASP A 125 -19.15 34.74 32.36
C ASP A 125 -18.79 33.72 31.26
N ASP A 126 -17.52 33.28 31.26
CA ASP A 126 -17.11 31.97 30.76
C ASP A 126 -16.08 31.38 31.74
N LEU A 127 -16.50 31.27 33.01
CA LEU A 127 -15.83 30.41 33.98
C LEU A 127 -16.17 28.97 33.58
N GLY A 128 -15.32 28.39 32.73
CA GLY A 128 -15.34 26.96 32.43
C GLY A 128 -15.38 26.15 33.72
N GLU A 129 -16.38 25.28 33.82
CA GLU A 129 -16.61 24.37 34.92
C GLU A 129 -15.40 23.42 35.05
N TYR A 130 -14.52 23.69 36.02
CA TYR A 130 -13.42 22.80 36.36
C TYR A 130 -13.95 21.40 36.61
N THR A 131 -13.28 20.41 36.04
CA THR A 131 -13.61 19.01 36.31
C THR A 131 -13.38 18.70 37.79
N ARG A 132 -14.18 17.78 38.36
CA ARG A 132 -14.08 17.33 39.76
C ARG A 132 -12.66 16.89 40.15
N TYR A 133 -11.84 16.48 39.18
CA TYR A 133 -10.43 16.14 39.36
C TYR A 133 -9.55 17.39 39.55
N GLU A 134 -9.77 18.44 38.76
CA GLU A 134 -9.04 19.71 38.89
C GLU A 134 -9.34 20.41 40.21
N GLN A 135 -10.57 20.33 40.71
CA GLN A 135 -10.92 20.82 42.05
C GLN A 135 -10.17 20.08 43.16
N MET A 136 -10.12 18.74 43.12
CA MET A 136 -9.37 17.95 44.12
C MET A 136 -7.86 18.25 44.07
N VAL A 137 -7.29 18.50 42.90
CA VAL A 137 -5.87 18.87 42.73
C VAL A 137 -5.61 20.29 43.25
N MET A 138 -6.51 21.24 43.01
CA MET A 138 -6.40 22.63 43.47
C MET A 138 -6.53 22.75 45.00
N GLU A 139 -7.49 22.04 45.62
CA GLU A 139 -7.67 22.00 47.09
C GLU A 139 -6.46 21.39 47.82
N SER A 140 -5.74 20.47 47.16
CA SER A 140 -4.52 19.84 47.68
C SER A 140 -3.31 20.81 47.70
N MET A 141 -3.35 21.88 46.91
CA MET A 141 -2.23 22.80 46.67
C MET A 141 -2.40 24.18 47.31
N HIS A 142 -3.36 24.33 48.24
CA HIS A 142 -3.69 25.58 48.95
C HIS A 142 -2.59 26.16 49.87
N HIS A 143 -1.31 26.06 49.53
CA HIS A 143 -0.27 26.78 50.27
C HIS A 143 0.85 27.47 49.47
N ASN A 144 0.86 27.49 48.13
CA ASN A 144 1.79 28.39 47.43
C ASN A 144 1.55 28.54 45.90
N ILE A 145 0.49 29.21 45.45
CA ILE A 145 0.26 29.43 44.02
C ILE A 145 1.19 30.52 43.42
N ASP A 146 1.71 31.42 44.26
CA ASP A 146 2.54 32.55 43.80
C ASP A 146 3.97 32.14 43.39
N THR A 147 4.48 31.01 43.89
CA THR A 147 5.85 30.55 43.60
C THR A 147 5.99 29.71 42.33
N TYR A 148 4.89 29.20 41.78
CA TYR A 148 4.95 28.35 40.58
C TYR A 148 5.07 29.17 39.28
N TYR A 149 4.34 30.28 39.17
CA TYR A 149 4.38 31.14 37.97
C TYR A 149 5.64 32.01 37.84
N GLN A 150 6.51 32.02 38.87
CA GLN A 150 7.81 32.72 38.82
C GLN A 150 8.96 31.82 38.37
N GLN A 151 8.74 30.53 38.15
CA GLN A 151 9.78 29.65 37.61
C GLN A 151 9.85 29.82 36.09
N GLY A 152 10.93 30.45 35.62
CA GLY A 152 11.28 30.43 34.20
C GLY A 152 11.47 29.00 33.69
N PRO A 153 11.61 28.80 32.36
CA PRO A 153 11.82 27.48 31.77
C PRO A 153 12.95 26.76 32.50
N GLN A 154 12.64 25.62 33.14
CA GLN A 154 13.65 24.81 33.80
C GLN A 154 14.34 23.93 32.75
N ASP A 155 15.65 23.96 32.72
CA ASP A 155 16.44 23.06 31.88
C ASP A 155 16.15 21.60 32.25
N PRO A 156 16.10 20.69 31.26
CA PRO A 156 15.77 19.31 31.51
C PRO A 156 16.75 18.66 32.50
N ASN A 157 16.21 17.89 33.46
CA ASN A 157 17.02 17.17 34.42
C ASN A 157 18.02 16.22 33.73
N GLN A 158 19.09 15.86 34.43
CA GLN A 158 20.20 15.06 33.90
C GLN A 158 19.76 13.70 33.32
N SER A 159 18.61 13.18 33.74
CA SER A 159 18.04 11.93 33.22
C SER A 159 17.34 12.13 31.87
N ALA A 160 16.80 13.31 31.60
CA ALA A 160 16.10 13.66 30.37
C ALA A 160 17.02 14.35 29.33
N GLU A 161 18.19 14.84 29.75
CA GLU A 161 19.18 15.50 28.89
C GLU A 161 19.52 14.69 27.63
N LYS A 162 19.68 13.37 27.77
CA LYS A 162 19.95 12.46 26.63
C LYS A 162 18.79 12.38 25.65
N PHE A 163 17.56 12.36 26.16
CA PHE A 163 16.35 12.30 25.34
C PHE A 163 16.14 13.61 24.57
N TYR A 164 16.30 14.76 25.21
CA TYR A 164 16.21 16.06 24.54
C TYR A 164 17.37 16.30 23.56
N THR A 165 18.56 15.78 23.86
CA THR A 165 19.68 15.78 22.91
C THR A 165 19.35 14.97 21.64
N MET A 166 18.76 13.78 21.80
CA MET A 166 18.32 12.96 20.66
C MET A 166 17.23 13.65 19.82
N LEU A 167 16.24 14.27 20.46
CA LEU A 167 15.19 15.03 19.76
C LEU A 167 15.76 16.22 18.99
N ARG A 168 16.74 16.92 19.56
CA ARG A 168 17.42 18.04 18.89
C ARG A 168 18.19 17.55 17.67
N LEU A 169 18.99 16.48 17.81
CA LEU A 169 19.75 15.91 16.70
C LEU A 169 18.85 15.36 15.57
N ALA A 170 17.66 14.85 15.90
CA ALA A 170 16.68 14.39 14.91
C ALA A 170 15.98 15.54 14.17
N ASN A 171 15.88 16.71 14.80
CA ASN A 171 15.26 17.92 14.22
C ASN A 171 16.26 18.82 13.48
N GLU A 172 17.56 18.56 13.55
CA GLU A 172 18.56 19.27 12.76
C GLU A 172 18.49 18.83 11.28
N PRO A 173 18.41 19.77 10.33
CA PRO A 173 18.34 19.45 8.91
C PRO A 173 19.64 18.78 8.44
N LEU A 174 19.50 17.76 7.57
CA LEU A 174 20.62 16.97 7.07
C LEU A 174 21.64 17.81 6.23
N TRP A 175 21.24 18.99 5.71
CA TRP A 175 22.07 20.09 5.15
C TRP A 175 21.27 21.33 4.69
N ASP A 176 21.97 22.37 4.24
CA ASP A 176 21.45 23.72 3.94
C ASP A 176 20.83 23.97 2.53
N GLY A 177 20.64 22.99 1.64
CA GLY A 177 20.46 23.28 0.20
C GLY A 177 19.35 22.56 -0.58
N ILE A 178 18.27 22.10 0.06
CA ILE A 178 16.99 21.87 -0.63
C ILE A 178 16.09 23.10 -0.39
N PRO A 179 15.17 23.47 -1.31
CA PRO A 179 14.04 24.30 -0.93
C PRO A 179 13.15 23.48 0.04
N GLY A 180 13.57 23.41 1.31
CA GLY A 180 13.20 22.34 2.26
C GLY A 180 14.32 21.35 2.68
N GLY A 181 15.60 21.69 2.61
CA GLY A 181 16.76 21.08 3.33
C GLY A 181 17.18 19.57 3.32
N GLU A 182 16.74 18.61 2.49
CA GLU A 182 17.16 17.19 2.61
C GLU A 182 18.47 16.80 1.86
N LYS A 183 19.59 16.47 2.54
CA LYS A 183 20.82 15.98 1.85
C LYS A 183 20.62 14.52 2.00
N VAL A 184 19.95 13.93 1.03
CA VAL A 184 19.92 12.48 0.96
C VAL A 184 21.38 12.07 0.73
N PRO A 185 22.00 11.32 1.65
CA PRO A 185 23.38 10.88 1.48
C PRO A 185 23.53 10.20 0.13
N THR A 186 24.55 10.61 -0.63
CA THR A 186 24.71 10.26 -2.06
C THR A 186 25.02 8.79 -2.29
N ASN A 187 25.48 8.10 -1.24
CA ASN A 187 25.79 6.68 -1.29
C ASN A 187 25.63 6.05 0.10
N PHE A 188 25.58 4.71 0.12
CA PHE A 188 25.42 3.89 1.32
C PHE A 188 26.44 4.19 2.43
N TYR A 189 27.68 4.55 2.06
CA TYR A 189 28.73 4.83 3.04
C TYR A 189 28.46 6.13 3.81
N GLU A 190 28.08 7.20 3.13
CA GLU A 190 27.69 8.46 3.77
C GLU A 190 26.43 8.26 4.62
N THR A 191 25.43 7.51 4.13
CA THR A 191 24.23 7.17 4.92
C THR A 191 24.61 6.42 6.20
N LYS A 192 25.47 5.40 6.08
CA LYS A 192 25.91 4.58 7.21
C LYS A 192 26.73 5.38 8.22
N LYS A 193 27.54 6.34 7.75
CA LYS A 193 28.33 7.23 8.60
C LYS A 193 27.44 8.21 9.37
N MET A 194 26.40 8.76 8.73
CA MET A 194 25.43 9.65 9.36
C MET A 194 24.54 8.96 10.39
N LEU A 195 24.14 7.71 10.15
CA LEU A 195 23.30 6.93 11.07
C LEU A 195 24.08 6.28 12.23
N LYS A 196 25.42 6.25 12.17
CA LYS A 196 26.30 5.63 13.17
C LYS A 196 26.08 6.12 14.61
N PRO A 197 25.85 7.43 14.88
CA PRO A 197 25.62 7.94 16.24
C PRO A 197 24.30 7.50 16.87
N LEU A 198 23.33 7.04 16.07
CA LEU A 198 22.02 6.62 16.56
C LEU A 198 22.04 5.20 17.16
N GLU A 199 23.17 4.50 17.08
CA GLU A 199 23.38 3.13 17.61
C GLU A 199 22.24 2.14 17.28
N LEU A 200 21.59 2.34 16.14
CA LEU A 200 20.46 1.51 15.74
C LEU A 200 20.94 0.07 15.45
N PRO A 201 20.23 -0.96 15.96
CA PRO A 201 20.54 -2.33 15.62
C PRO A 201 20.41 -2.51 14.10
N SER A 202 21.48 -3.00 13.46
CA SER A 202 21.53 -3.23 12.01
C SER A 202 21.67 -4.71 11.70
N GLU A 203 20.84 -5.20 10.78
CA GLU A 203 20.86 -6.58 10.31
C GLU A 203 21.30 -6.62 8.84
N ARG A 204 22.14 -7.59 8.46
CA ARG A 204 22.53 -7.80 7.06
C ARG A 204 21.61 -8.83 6.45
N ILE A 205 20.98 -8.46 5.33
CA ILE A 205 20.09 -9.34 4.59
C ILE A 205 20.77 -9.76 3.29
N HIS A 206 20.79 -11.07 3.00
CA HIS A 206 21.36 -11.59 1.76
C HIS A 206 20.53 -11.16 0.55
N VAL A 207 21.21 -10.91 -0.58
CA VAL A 207 20.60 -10.51 -1.85
C VAL A 207 21.00 -11.51 -2.93
N CYS A 208 20.08 -11.80 -3.85
CA CYS A 208 20.38 -12.60 -5.04
C CYS A 208 21.55 -11.98 -5.82
N ILE A 209 22.44 -12.82 -6.36
CA ILE A 209 23.60 -12.39 -7.15
C ILE A 209 23.22 -11.53 -8.37
N ASN A 210 22.06 -11.82 -8.97
CA ASN A 210 21.50 -11.06 -10.08
C ASN A 210 20.67 -9.85 -9.61
N HIS A 211 20.68 -9.55 -8.32
CA HIS A 211 19.94 -8.45 -7.68
C HIS A 211 18.42 -8.48 -7.90
N CYS A 212 17.87 -9.65 -8.24
CA CYS A 212 16.44 -9.81 -8.55
C CYS A 212 15.55 -9.75 -7.31
N MET A 213 16.06 -10.17 -6.14
CA MET A 213 15.33 -10.13 -4.87
C MET A 213 16.26 -10.18 -3.65
N ILE A 214 15.69 -9.79 -2.50
CA ILE A 214 16.30 -9.87 -1.16
C ILE A 214 15.73 -11.08 -0.41
N PHE A 215 16.56 -11.82 0.30
CA PHE A 215 16.20 -13.02 1.08
C PHE A 215 15.81 -12.62 2.51
N ASN A 216 14.54 -12.27 2.72
CA ASN A 216 14.01 -11.86 4.03
C ASN A 216 12.72 -12.62 4.39
N GLY A 217 12.44 -12.73 5.70
CA GLY A 217 11.19 -13.30 6.20
C GLY A 217 11.00 -14.74 5.71
N LYS A 218 9.92 -15.01 4.98
CA LYS A 218 9.62 -16.36 4.43
C LYS A 218 10.60 -16.82 3.35
N ASN A 219 11.43 -15.92 2.86
CA ASN A 219 12.38 -16.15 1.78
C ASN A 219 13.82 -16.21 2.29
N TYR A 220 14.04 -16.18 3.61
CA TYR A 220 15.37 -16.13 4.21
C TYR A 220 16.21 -17.39 3.89
N ASP A 221 15.59 -18.58 3.95
CA ASP A 221 16.27 -19.85 3.70
C ASP A 221 16.35 -20.26 2.23
N MET A 222 15.93 -19.40 1.29
CA MET A 222 15.96 -19.76 -0.13
C MET A 222 17.36 -19.61 -0.69
N GLU A 223 17.91 -20.69 -1.24
CA GLU A 223 19.22 -20.66 -1.91
C GLU A 223 19.15 -20.04 -3.32
N ARG A 224 17.97 -20.09 -3.96
CA ARG A 224 17.74 -19.59 -5.32
C ARG A 224 16.65 -18.53 -5.36
N CYS A 225 16.77 -17.59 -6.29
CA CYS A 225 15.75 -16.59 -6.52
C CYS A 225 14.59 -17.17 -7.34
N ARG A 226 13.35 -16.83 -6.99
CA ARG A 226 12.15 -17.24 -7.71
C ARG A 226 12.15 -16.85 -9.19
N VAL A 227 12.88 -15.79 -9.56
CA VAL A 227 13.06 -15.40 -10.96
C VAL A 227 13.83 -16.48 -11.72
N GLN A 228 14.91 -17.01 -11.13
CA GLN A 228 15.70 -18.08 -11.75
C GLN A 228 14.87 -19.38 -11.86
N GLU A 229 14.09 -19.72 -10.84
CA GLU A 229 13.18 -20.89 -10.88
C GLU A 229 12.12 -20.78 -11.98
N LEU A 230 11.56 -19.58 -12.19
CA LEU A 230 10.59 -19.32 -13.25
C LEU A 230 11.22 -19.38 -14.65
N GLU A 231 12.43 -18.86 -14.82
CA GLU A 231 13.17 -18.93 -16.07
C GLU A 231 13.47 -20.39 -16.46
N GLU A 232 13.90 -21.22 -15.50
CA GLU A 232 14.12 -22.65 -15.70
C GLU A 232 12.83 -23.38 -16.07
N ALA A 233 11.71 -23.10 -15.38
CA ALA A 233 10.42 -23.71 -15.67
C ALA A 233 9.88 -23.36 -17.07
N HIS A 234 10.05 -22.10 -17.51
CA HIS A 234 9.67 -21.67 -18.85
C HIS A 234 10.51 -22.35 -19.94
N ALA A 235 11.82 -22.50 -19.70
CA ALA A 235 12.71 -23.20 -20.62
C ALA A 235 12.30 -24.67 -20.82
N GLU A 236 11.94 -25.37 -19.74
CA GLU A 236 11.50 -26.76 -19.81
C GLU A 236 10.14 -26.89 -20.53
N LEU A 237 9.18 -26.00 -20.24
CA LEU A 237 7.89 -25.99 -20.95
C LEU A 237 8.06 -25.76 -22.46
N ALA A 238 8.96 -24.83 -22.84
CA ALA A 238 9.28 -24.59 -24.25
C ALA A 238 9.88 -25.83 -24.93
N ARG A 239 10.72 -26.58 -24.21
CA ARG A 239 11.31 -27.84 -24.67
C ARG A 239 10.23 -28.90 -24.93
N GLN A 240 9.31 -29.09 -23.97
CA GLN A 240 8.21 -30.06 -24.07
C GLN A 240 7.23 -29.72 -25.19
N ASN A 241 6.87 -28.44 -25.33
CA ASN A 241 6.02 -27.97 -26.42
C ASN A 241 6.67 -28.22 -27.79
N GLY A 242 7.99 -28.02 -27.90
CA GLY A 242 8.74 -28.34 -29.11
C GLY A 242 8.72 -29.83 -29.46
N GLU A 243 8.83 -30.72 -28.47
CA GLU A 243 8.73 -32.17 -28.68
C GLU A 243 7.32 -32.61 -29.07
N MET A 244 6.28 -32.03 -28.45
CA MET A 244 4.88 -32.28 -28.80
C MET A 244 4.57 -31.84 -30.23
N ALA A 245 5.03 -30.65 -30.64
CA ALA A 245 4.87 -30.15 -32.01
C ALA A 245 5.54 -31.06 -33.04
N LYS A 246 6.75 -31.59 -32.74
CA LYS A 246 7.43 -32.57 -33.61
C LYS A 246 6.62 -33.86 -33.75
N ARG A 247 6.07 -34.39 -32.66
CA ARG A 247 5.21 -35.60 -32.70
C ARG A 247 3.95 -35.36 -33.51
N GLN A 248 3.31 -34.20 -33.34
CA GLN A 248 2.13 -33.83 -34.11
C GLN A 248 2.44 -33.74 -35.61
N ALA A 249 3.52 -33.06 -36.01
CA ALA A 249 3.93 -32.96 -37.41
C ALA A 249 4.24 -34.35 -38.02
N GLN A 250 4.84 -35.27 -37.25
CA GLN A 250 5.07 -36.64 -37.70
C GLN A 250 3.77 -37.41 -37.92
N MET A 251 2.78 -37.23 -37.03
CA MET A 251 1.47 -37.86 -37.14
C MET A 251 0.68 -37.32 -38.34
N GLU A 252 0.71 -36.01 -38.57
CA GLU A 252 0.11 -35.35 -39.74
C GLU A 252 0.74 -35.86 -41.04
N LYS A 253 2.07 -36.02 -41.06
CA LYS A 253 2.78 -36.61 -42.21
C LYS A 253 2.35 -38.05 -42.47
N GLN A 254 2.29 -38.90 -41.44
CA GLN A 254 1.83 -40.28 -41.56
C GLN A 254 0.38 -40.36 -42.05
N MET A 255 -0.49 -39.48 -41.55
CA MET A 255 -1.88 -39.40 -41.98
C MET A 255 -1.97 -38.99 -43.47
N ALA A 256 -1.18 -38.01 -43.91
CA ALA A 256 -1.13 -37.60 -45.31
C ALA A 256 -0.65 -38.72 -46.23
N GLU A 257 0.40 -39.46 -45.82
CA GLU A 257 0.89 -40.64 -46.55
C GLU A 257 -0.20 -41.73 -46.66
N MET A 258 -0.94 -41.97 -45.59
CA MET A 258 -2.05 -42.95 -45.58
C MET A 258 -3.21 -42.52 -46.49
N VAL A 259 -3.58 -41.23 -46.48
CA VAL A 259 -4.62 -40.69 -47.37
C VAL A 259 -4.20 -40.83 -48.84
N GLU A 260 -2.95 -40.55 -49.16
CA GLU A 260 -2.42 -40.70 -50.52
C GLU A 260 -2.36 -42.17 -50.94
N PHE A 261 -2.02 -43.08 -50.03
CA PHE A 261 -2.09 -44.52 -50.27
C PHE A 261 -3.53 -44.96 -50.62
N MET A 262 -4.53 -44.54 -49.83
CA MET A 262 -5.94 -44.86 -50.08
C MET A 262 -6.40 -44.32 -51.43
N ARG A 263 -6.04 -43.07 -51.77
CA ARG A 263 -6.35 -42.48 -53.08
C ARG A 263 -5.78 -43.31 -54.23
N ARG A 264 -4.54 -43.78 -54.11
CA ARG A 264 -3.90 -44.63 -55.14
C ARG A 264 -4.56 -46.01 -55.25
N TYR A 265 -4.93 -46.60 -54.12
CA TYR A 265 -5.64 -47.87 -54.08
C TYR A 265 -6.98 -47.78 -54.83
N ASP A 266 -7.77 -46.74 -54.56
CA ASP A 266 -9.05 -46.50 -55.23
C ASP A 266 -8.88 -46.28 -56.74
N THR A 267 -7.84 -45.55 -57.16
CA THR A 267 -7.56 -45.34 -58.59
C THR A 267 -7.14 -46.62 -59.32
N ASN A 268 -6.40 -47.52 -58.66
CA ASN A 268 -5.89 -48.74 -59.28
C ASN A 268 -6.94 -49.87 -59.32
N ASN A 269 -7.86 -49.91 -58.36
CA ASN A 269 -8.94 -50.90 -58.29
C ASN A 269 -10.27 -50.42 -58.89
N CYS A 270 -10.27 -49.29 -59.59
CA CYS A 270 -11.46 -48.78 -60.25
C CYS A 270 -11.85 -49.70 -61.44
N PRO A 271 -13.12 -50.17 -61.55
CA PRO A 271 -13.54 -51.19 -62.53
C PRO A 271 -13.25 -50.83 -64.00
N ASN A 272 -13.18 -49.54 -64.31
CA ASN A 272 -12.96 -49.01 -65.66
C ASN A 272 -11.54 -48.48 -65.90
N ASN A 273 -10.55 -48.82 -65.07
CA ASN A 273 -9.18 -48.35 -65.27
C ASN A 273 -8.52 -49.09 -66.46
N PRO A 274 -8.15 -48.39 -67.56
CA PRO A 274 -7.54 -49.00 -68.76
C PRO A 274 -6.11 -49.51 -68.53
N SER A 275 -5.51 -49.23 -67.37
CA SER A 275 -4.17 -49.69 -66.97
C SER A 275 -4.20 -50.88 -66.00
N ASN A 276 -5.40 -51.38 -65.63
CA ASN A 276 -5.52 -52.53 -64.73
C ASN A 276 -5.18 -53.82 -65.51
N PRO A 277 -4.16 -54.61 -65.11
CA PRO A 277 -3.74 -55.82 -65.82
C PRO A 277 -4.84 -56.90 -65.87
N SER A 278 -5.86 -56.80 -65.01
CA SER A 278 -7.04 -57.67 -65.00
C SER A 278 -8.07 -57.33 -66.09
N ASN A 279 -7.95 -56.14 -66.72
CA ASN A 279 -8.84 -55.62 -67.77
C ASN A 279 -8.18 -55.65 -69.17
N ALA A 280 -6.98 -56.23 -69.31
CA ALA A 280 -6.37 -56.44 -70.61
C ALA A 280 -7.03 -57.65 -71.31
N PRO A 281 -7.43 -57.53 -72.60
CA PRO A 281 -8.11 -58.59 -73.35
C PRO A 281 -7.23 -59.81 -73.63
#